data_AF-A0A7R9Z0E8-F1
#
_entry.id   AF-A0A7R9Z0E8-F1
#
_cell.length_a   1.000
_cell.length_b   1.000
_cell.length_c   1.000
_cell.angle_alpha   90.00
_cell.angle_beta   90.00
_cell.angle_gamma   90.00
#
_symmetry.space_group_name_H-M   'P 1'
#
loop_
_entity.id
_entity.type
_entity.pdbx_description
1 polymer ?
#
loop_
_entity_poly.entity_id
_entity_poly.type
_entity_poly.pdbx_seq_one_letter_code
_entity_poly.pdbx_strand_id
1 'polypeptide(L)'
;AAATRAPPPPSPPLQPRMSMPPPPPADADAPPTRAPEVEAQPSVSDVWPVPRPPNAGAAGSGYEILFQGFNWESHKHNWYETLASQVAELAAVGITAVWLPPMTDSVSPQGYLPRDLYELNSEYGSVQQLKDLIKLMKQHKILAIADIVINHRCASFQGPDGKW
;
A
#
# COMPACT_ATOMS: atom_id res chain seq x y z
N ALA A 1 -6.68 -25.93 30.21
CA ALA A 1 -5.27 -26.36 30.26
C ALA A 1 -4.41 -25.21 29.73
N ALA A 2 -3.51 -24.67 30.56
CA ALA A 2 -2.65 -23.55 30.19
C ALA A 2 -1.48 -24.04 29.34
N ALA A 3 -1.28 -23.44 28.16
CA ALA A 3 -0.15 -23.75 27.29
C ALA A 3 1.10 -23.00 27.79
N THR A 4 2.04 -23.73 28.37
CA THR A 4 3.39 -23.25 28.69
C THR A 4 4.17 -22.97 27.41
N ARG A 5 4.55 -21.71 27.20
CA ARG A 5 5.45 -21.28 26.11
C ARG A 5 6.87 -21.78 26.39
N ALA A 6 7.50 -22.39 25.38
CA ALA A 6 8.90 -22.80 25.46
C ALA A 6 9.84 -21.58 25.53
N PRO A 7 10.99 -21.68 26.25
CA PRO A 7 11.96 -20.61 26.34
C PRO A 7 12.72 -20.39 25.02
N PRO A 8 13.21 -19.15 24.76
CA PRO A 8 13.97 -18.84 23.56
C PRO A 8 15.34 -19.54 23.53
N PRO A 9 15.90 -19.79 22.33
CA PRO A 9 17.20 -20.44 22.17
C PRO A 9 18.35 -19.53 22.62
N PRO A 10 19.50 -20.11 23.03
CA PRO A 10 20.67 -19.35 23.44
C PRO A 10 21.33 -18.60 22.26
N SER A 11 21.92 -17.45 22.56
CA SER A 11 22.64 -16.62 21.59
C SER A 11 23.91 -17.32 21.06
N PRO A 12 24.28 -17.11 19.78
CA PRO A 12 25.49 -17.68 19.22
C PRO A 12 26.76 -17.03 19.82
N PRO A 13 27.89 -17.77 19.83
CA PRO A 13 29.15 -17.25 20.36
C PRO A 13 29.71 -16.12 19.50
N LEU A 14 30.27 -15.11 20.15
CA LEU A 14 30.98 -14.00 19.50
C LEU A 14 32.23 -14.52 18.79
N GLN A 15 32.34 -14.27 17.48
CA GLN A 15 33.50 -14.65 16.70
C GLN A 15 34.70 -13.73 17.01
N PRO A 16 35.96 -14.24 16.98
CA PRO A 16 37.14 -13.40 17.15
C PRO A 16 37.25 -12.36 16.03
N ARG A 17 37.60 -11.13 16.39
CA ARG A 17 37.83 -10.03 15.44
C ARG A 17 39.03 -10.38 14.56
N MET A 18 38.81 -10.61 13.25
CA MET A 18 39.92 -10.73 12.31
C MET A 18 40.69 -9.40 12.28
N SER A 19 42.02 -9.47 12.47
CA SER A 19 42.88 -8.30 12.38
C SER A 19 42.95 -7.84 10.92
N MET A 20 42.58 -6.58 10.66
CA MET A 20 42.78 -6.00 9.33
C MET A 20 44.28 -5.77 9.08
N PRO A 21 44.77 -6.00 7.86
CA PRO A 21 46.13 -5.63 7.49
C PRO A 21 46.28 -4.09 7.50
N PRO A 22 47.50 -3.57 7.76
CA PRO A 22 47.74 -2.13 7.72
C PRO A 22 47.55 -1.58 6.29
N PRO A 23 47.10 -0.33 6.15
CA PRO A 23 46.96 0.30 4.84
C PRO A 23 48.33 0.45 4.15
N PRO A 24 48.37 0.42 2.81
CA PRO A 24 49.60 0.70 2.06
C PRO A 24 50.10 2.14 2.32
N PRO A 25 51.41 2.40 2.17
CA PRO A 25 51.96 3.74 2.32
C PRO A 25 51.34 4.70 1.28
N ALA A 26 51.02 5.92 1.70
CA ALA A 26 50.39 6.92 0.85
C ALA A 26 51.36 7.37 -0.26
N ASP A 27 50.91 7.33 -1.51
CA ASP A 27 51.62 7.95 -2.64
C ASP A 27 51.68 9.47 -2.41
N ALA A 28 52.89 10.00 -2.22
CA ALA A 28 53.14 11.37 -1.83
C ALA A 28 52.92 12.42 -2.94
N ASP A 29 52.32 12.05 -4.08
CA ASP A 29 52.20 12.91 -5.27
C ASP A 29 50.80 12.92 -5.92
N ALA A 30 49.78 12.41 -5.23
CA ALA A 30 48.40 12.54 -5.69
C ALA A 30 47.87 13.96 -5.40
N PRO A 31 47.33 14.70 -6.38
CA PRO A 31 46.66 15.98 -6.10
C PRO A 31 45.52 15.73 -5.10
N PRO A 32 45.25 16.67 -4.16
CA PRO A 32 44.24 16.46 -3.14
C PRO A 32 42.91 16.16 -3.82
N THR A 33 42.41 14.94 -3.63
CA THR A 33 41.09 14.54 -4.10
C THR A 33 40.11 15.42 -3.34
N ARG A 34 39.50 16.39 -4.03
CA ARG A 34 38.39 17.17 -3.49
C ARG A 34 37.36 16.14 -3.00
N ALA A 35 37.09 16.13 -1.69
CA ALA A 35 36.03 15.32 -1.13
C ALA A 35 34.77 15.54 -1.97
N PRO A 36 33.99 14.49 -2.31
CA PRO A 36 32.74 14.69 -3.02
C PRO A 36 31.94 15.69 -2.21
N GLU A 37 31.58 16.79 -2.85
CA GLU A 37 30.72 17.79 -2.24
C GLU A 37 29.41 17.09 -1.95
N VAL A 38 29.14 16.84 -0.66
CA VAL A 38 27.89 16.20 -0.23
C VAL A 38 26.80 17.21 -0.51
N GLU A 39 26.23 17.13 -1.70
CA GLU A 39 25.06 17.91 -2.07
C GLU A 39 23.95 17.58 -1.06
N ALA A 40 23.58 18.59 -0.27
CA ALA A 40 22.64 18.42 0.82
C ALA A 40 21.33 17.85 0.27
N GLN A 41 20.97 16.64 0.70
CA GLN A 41 19.66 16.07 0.40
C GLN A 41 18.60 17.02 0.98
N PRO A 42 17.62 17.48 0.20
CA PRO A 42 16.57 18.35 0.71
C PRO A 42 15.85 17.65 1.86
N SER A 43 15.47 18.41 2.88
CA SER A 43 14.74 17.82 4.01
C SER A 43 13.35 17.40 3.53
N VAL A 44 12.78 16.37 4.16
CA VAL A 44 11.42 15.88 3.86
C VAL A 44 10.36 16.99 3.92
N SER A 45 10.62 18.03 4.72
CA SER A 45 9.79 19.24 4.87
C SER A 45 9.81 20.14 3.65
N ASP A 46 10.93 20.19 2.91
CA ASP A 46 11.11 21.07 1.75
C ASP A 46 10.38 20.54 0.49
N VAL A 47 10.02 19.26 0.53
CA VAL A 47 9.38 18.52 -0.56
C VAL A 47 7.86 18.38 -0.34
N TRP A 48 7.37 18.70 0.86
CA TRP A 48 5.97 18.50 1.24
C TRP A 48 5.13 19.79 1.28
N PRO A 49 3.92 19.83 0.69
CA PRO A 49 3.30 18.79 -0.13
C PRO A 49 3.88 18.77 -1.54
N VAL A 50 4.15 17.57 -2.07
CA VAL A 50 4.63 17.41 -3.45
C VAL A 50 3.59 17.98 -4.41
N PRO A 51 3.89 19.04 -5.18
CA PRO A 51 2.94 19.59 -6.12
C PRO A 51 2.69 18.55 -7.21
N ARG A 52 1.48 17.98 -7.24
CA ARG A 52 1.09 17.09 -8.33
C ARG A 52 1.05 17.89 -9.64
N PRO A 53 1.81 17.49 -10.68
CA PRO A 53 1.64 18.07 -12.00
C PRO A 53 0.19 17.89 -12.47
N PRO A 54 -0.44 18.90 -13.08
CA PRO A 54 -1.83 18.81 -13.53
C PRO A 54 -2.12 17.66 -14.51
N ASN A 55 -1.08 17.06 -15.12
CA ASN A 55 -1.15 15.96 -16.09
C ASN A 55 -0.42 14.67 -15.65
N ALA A 56 -0.08 14.55 -14.37
CA ALA A 56 0.48 13.33 -13.81
C ALA A 56 -0.50 12.16 -13.98
N GLY A 57 -0.07 11.08 -14.64
CA GLY A 57 -0.82 9.83 -14.71
C GLY A 57 -1.05 9.20 -13.32
N ALA A 58 -1.73 8.06 -13.25
CA ALA A 58 -2.07 7.42 -11.97
C ALA A 58 -0.85 7.07 -11.06
N ALA A 59 0.37 7.05 -11.61
CA ALA A 59 1.64 6.84 -10.91
C ALA A 59 2.57 8.08 -10.93
N GLY A 60 1.99 9.27 -11.15
CA GLY A 60 2.62 10.35 -11.93
C GLY A 60 3.53 11.36 -11.22
N SER A 61 4.34 10.98 -10.24
CA SER A 61 5.45 11.83 -9.78
C SER A 61 6.64 11.07 -9.18
N GLY A 62 6.45 9.80 -8.79
CA GLY A 62 7.49 9.00 -8.13
C GLY A 62 7.56 9.24 -6.61
N TYR A 63 6.74 10.13 -6.08
CA TYR A 63 6.66 10.47 -4.66
C TYR A 63 5.34 10.02 -4.02
N GLU A 64 4.56 9.19 -4.72
CA GLU A 64 3.30 8.71 -4.20
C GLU A 64 3.48 7.80 -2.98
N ILE A 65 2.72 8.08 -1.92
CA ILE A 65 2.60 7.21 -0.75
C ILE A 65 1.27 6.46 -0.88
N LEU A 66 1.37 5.16 -1.13
CA LEU A 66 0.23 4.25 -1.21
C LEU A 66 -0.14 3.72 0.17
N PHE A 67 -1.38 3.94 0.57
CA PHE A 67 -1.99 3.31 1.73
C PHE A 67 -2.85 2.12 1.32
N GLN A 68 -2.61 0.96 1.93
CA GLN A 68 -3.51 -0.18 1.82
C GLN A 68 -4.78 0.11 2.65
N GLY A 69 -5.88 0.40 1.97
CA GLY A 69 -7.12 0.89 2.58
C GLY A 69 -8.01 -0.20 3.18
N PHE A 70 -7.57 -1.45 3.28
CA PHE A 70 -8.38 -2.56 3.78
C PHE A 70 -7.53 -3.71 4.29
N ASN A 71 -8.15 -4.60 5.05
CA ASN A 71 -7.59 -5.89 5.46
C ASN A 71 -8.63 -7.01 5.23
N TRP A 72 -8.26 -8.23 5.60
CA TRP A 72 -9.09 -9.43 5.41
C TRP A 72 -10.49 -9.31 6.05
N GLU A 73 -10.60 -8.61 7.17
CA GLU A 73 -11.81 -8.48 7.99
C GLU A 73 -12.61 -7.20 7.72
N SER A 74 -12.11 -6.32 6.85
CA SER A 74 -12.78 -5.06 6.50
C SER A 74 -14.21 -5.24 5.99
N HIS A 75 -14.52 -6.38 5.36
CA HIS A 75 -15.87 -6.72 4.86
C HIS A 75 -16.92 -6.88 5.98
N LYS A 76 -16.50 -7.02 7.25
CA LYS A 76 -17.41 -7.19 8.39
C LYS A 76 -17.99 -5.87 8.92
N HIS A 77 -17.68 -4.76 8.26
CA HIS A 77 -18.00 -3.41 8.70
C HIS A 77 -18.51 -2.56 7.52
N ASN A 78 -19.12 -1.40 7.83
CA ASN A 78 -19.45 -0.38 6.83
C ASN A 78 -18.15 0.28 6.33
N TRP A 79 -17.44 -0.41 5.45
CA TRP A 79 -16.04 -0.09 5.19
C TRP A 79 -15.86 1.19 4.39
N TYR A 80 -16.72 1.47 3.40
CA TYR A 80 -16.64 2.72 2.65
C TYR A 80 -16.89 3.95 3.53
N GLU A 81 -17.82 3.88 4.48
CA GLU A 81 -18.05 4.95 5.46
C GLU A 81 -16.88 5.11 6.44
N THR A 82 -16.32 3.98 6.88
CA THR A 82 -15.15 3.94 7.76
C THR A 82 -13.92 4.57 7.09
N LEU A 83 -13.71 4.30 5.80
CA LEU A 83 -12.64 4.95 5.03
C LEU A 83 -12.95 6.43 4.80
N ALA A 84 -14.19 6.79 4.50
CA ALA A 84 -14.59 8.18 4.25
C ALA A 84 -14.27 9.09 5.45
N SER A 85 -14.49 8.61 6.68
CA SER A 85 -14.18 9.39 7.90
C SER A 85 -12.68 9.64 8.11
N GLN A 86 -11.81 8.85 7.48
CA GLN A 86 -10.35 8.93 7.62
C GLN A 86 -9.66 9.69 6.48
N VAL A 87 -10.35 9.96 5.37
CA VAL A 87 -9.76 10.59 4.16
C VAL A 87 -9.01 11.89 4.48
N ALA A 88 -9.59 12.73 5.34
CA ALA A 88 -8.97 14.01 5.70
C ALA A 88 -7.65 13.84 6.47
N GLU A 89 -7.61 12.87 7.41
CA GLU A 89 -6.42 12.56 8.18
C GLU A 89 -5.34 11.91 7.31
N LEU A 90 -5.73 10.95 6.45
CA LEU A 90 -4.83 10.31 5.49
C LEU A 90 -4.14 11.36 4.60
N ALA A 91 -4.89 12.35 4.11
CA ALA A 91 -4.32 13.45 3.33
C ALA A 91 -3.38 14.32 4.17
N ALA A 92 -3.71 14.60 5.44
CA ALA A 92 -2.89 15.41 6.32
C ALA A 92 -1.54 14.76 6.66
N VAL A 93 -1.49 13.43 6.82
CA VAL A 93 -0.24 12.68 7.04
C VAL A 93 0.54 12.40 5.75
N GLY A 94 -0.04 12.76 4.61
CA GLY A 94 0.63 12.75 3.31
C GLY A 94 0.42 11.52 2.44
N ILE A 95 -0.60 10.71 2.73
CA ILE A 95 -1.05 9.67 1.80
C ILE A 95 -1.56 10.33 0.52
N THR A 96 -1.10 9.82 -0.62
CA THR A 96 -1.47 10.35 -1.94
C THR A 96 -2.36 9.37 -2.72
N ALA A 97 -2.37 8.10 -2.33
CA ALA A 97 -3.19 7.06 -2.95
C ALA A 97 -3.69 6.05 -1.92
N VAL A 98 -4.90 5.54 -2.11
CA VAL A 98 -5.51 4.50 -1.28
C VAL A 98 -5.93 3.34 -2.18
N TRP A 99 -5.44 2.14 -1.87
CA TRP A 99 -5.87 0.90 -2.48
C TRP A 99 -7.16 0.41 -1.81
N LEU A 100 -8.24 0.39 -2.58
CA LEU A 100 -9.56 -0.05 -2.16
C LEU A 100 -9.69 -1.58 -2.26
N PRO A 101 -10.57 -2.19 -1.44
CA PRO A 101 -10.86 -3.62 -1.54
C PRO A 101 -11.51 -3.96 -2.89
N PRO A 102 -11.56 -5.26 -3.27
CA PRO A 102 -12.30 -5.68 -4.46
C PRO A 102 -13.78 -5.30 -4.32
N MET A 103 -14.24 -4.41 -5.19
CA MET A 103 -15.55 -3.76 -5.08
C MET A 103 -16.69 -4.50 -5.79
N THR A 104 -16.38 -5.57 -6.51
CA THR A 104 -17.33 -6.31 -7.36
C THR A 104 -18.15 -7.32 -6.55
N ASP A 105 -19.35 -7.61 -7.02
CA ASP A 105 -20.16 -8.71 -6.52
C ASP A 105 -19.38 -10.04 -6.53
N SER A 106 -19.43 -10.76 -5.41
CA SER A 106 -18.60 -11.93 -5.18
C SER A 106 -19.31 -13.00 -4.37
N VAL A 107 -18.94 -14.26 -4.61
CA VAL A 107 -19.34 -15.40 -3.76
C VAL A 107 -18.71 -15.29 -2.37
N SER A 108 -17.47 -14.81 -2.29
CA SER A 108 -16.76 -14.60 -1.03
C SER A 108 -16.96 -13.17 -0.55
N PRO A 109 -17.16 -12.94 0.76
CA PRO A 109 -17.34 -11.58 1.27
C PRO A 109 -16.07 -10.70 1.12
N GLN A 110 -14.89 -11.30 0.96
CA GLN A 110 -13.64 -10.59 0.69
C GLN A 110 -13.52 -10.05 -0.74
N GLY A 111 -14.44 -10.42 -1.65
CA GLY A 111 -14.47 -9.92 -3.03
C GLY A 111 -13.58 -10.65 -4.04
N TYR A 112 -12.74 -11.61 -3.61
CA TYR A 112 -11.79 -12.30 -4.50
C TYR A 112 -12.37 -13.45 -5.34
N LEU A 113 -13.68 -13.73 -5.25
CA LEU A 113 -14.39 -14.71 -6.08
C LEU A 113 -15.51 -14.02 -6.89
N PRO A 114 -15.17 -13.17 -7.88
CA PRO A 114 -16.14 -12.28 -8.51
C PRO A 114 -17.15 -13.05 -9.36
N ARG A 115 -18.43 -12.64 -9.35
CA ARG A 115 -19.49 -13.20 -10.23
C ARG A 115 -19.76 -12.30 -11.44
N ASP A 116 -19.90 -11.01 -11.17
CA ASP A 116 -20.13 -9.95 -12.17
C ASP A 116 -19.22 -8.74 -11.86
N LEU A 117 -18.39 -8.37 -12.83
CA LEU A 117 -17.45 -7.25 -12.70
C LEU A 117 -18.12 -5.87 -12.81
N TYR A 118 -19.39 -5.81 -13.24
CA TYR A 118 -20.14 -4.57 -13.39
C TYR A 118 -21.12 -4.31 -12.24
N GLU A 119 -21.42 -5.33 -11.43
CA GLU A 119 -22.16 -5.15 -10.18
C GLU A 119 -21.17 -4.76 -9.08
N LEU A 120 -21.31 -3.54 -8.56
CA LEU A 120 -20.36 -2.91 -7.62
C LEU A 120 -20.96 -2.72 -6.21
N ASN A 121 -22.10 -3.35 -5.96
CA ASN A 121 -22.57 -3.57 -4.59
C ASN A 121 -21.81 -4.77 -4.01
N SER A 122 -21.15 -4.57 -2.88
CA SER A 122 -20.30 -5.57 -2.23
C SER A 122 -20.51 -5.53 -0.71
N GLU A 123 -19.86 -6.45 0.01
CA GLU A 123 -19.88 -6.46 1.49
C GLU A 123 -19.23 -5.21 2.10
N TYR A 124 -18.43 -4.46 1.34
CA TYR A 124 -17.83 -3.21 1.79
C TYR A 124 -18.81 -2.02 1.72
N GLY A 125 -19.89 -2.16 0.97
CA GLY A 125 -20.93 -1.15 0.78
C GLY A 125 -21.48 -1.10 -0.64
N SER A 126 -22.41 -0.18 -0.84
CA SER A 126 -23.09 0.07 -2.11
C SER A 126 -22.24 0.82 -3.13
N VAL A 127 -22.63 0.72 -4.41
CA VAL A 127 -22.03 1.50 -5.50
C VAL A 127 -22.12 3.02 -5.27
N GLN A 128 -23.16 3.48 -4.55
CA GLN A 128 -23.31 4.89 -4.22
C GLN A 128 -22.29 5.33 -3.17
N GLN A 129 -22.14 4.56 -2.09
CA GLN A 129 -21.10 4.81 -1.07
C GLN A 129 -19.69 4.79 -1.68
N LEU A 130 -19.41 3.87 -2.62
CA LEU A 130 -18.15 3.84 -3.36
C LEU A 130 -17.92 5.13 -4.16
N LYS A 131 -18.93 5.61 -4.90
CA LYS A 131 -18.85 6.87 -5.66
C LYS A 131 -18.60 8.06 -4.75
N ASP A 132 -19.28 8.12 -3.61
CA ASP A 132 -19.14 9.21 -2.65
C ASP A 132 -17.75 9.20 -2.00
N LEU A 133 -17.21 8.02 -1.67
CA LEU A 133 -15.84 7.85 -1.18
C LEU A 133 -14.81 8.33 -2.21
N ILE A 134 -14.93 7.91 -3.47
CA ILE A 134 -14.01 8.32 -4.55
C ILE A 134 -14.06 9.83 -4.76
N LYS A 135 -15.26 10.43 -4.71
CA LYS A 135 -15.44 11.88 -4.81
C LYS A 135 -14.74 12.61 -3.66
N LEU A 136 -14.89 12.11 -2.43
CA LEU A 136 -14.22 12.66 -1.25
C LEU A 136 -12.70 12.54 -1.34
N MET A 137 -12.17 11.37 -1.71
CA MET A 137 -10.73 11.16 -1.95
C MET A 137 -10.18 12.15 -2.98
N LYS A 138 -10.91 12.35 -4.09
CA LYS A 138 -10.53 13.32 -5.12
C LYS A 138 -10.50 14.77 -4.60
N GLN A 139 -11.44 15.16 -3.75
CA GLN A 139 -11.44 16.49 -3.11
C GLN A 139 -10.20 16.70 -2.23
N HIS A 140 -9.73 15.63 -1.58
CA HIS A 140 -8.52 15.63 -0.76
C HIS A 140 -7.23 15.28 -1.53
N LYS A 141 -7.28 15.25 -2.88
CA LYS A 141 -6.15 14.91 -3.76
C LYS A 141 -5.57 13.50 -3.54
N ILE A 142 -6.35 12.59 -2.98
CA ILE A 142 -6.04 11.16 -2.87
C ILE A 142 -6.53 10.42 -4.12
N LEU A 143 -5.68 9.58 -4.70
CA LEU A 143 -6.05 8.65 -5.77
C LEU A 143 -6.70 7.40 -5.17
N ALA A 144 -7.87 7.02 -5.67
CA ALA A 144 -8.44 5.71 -5.39
C ALA A 144 -7.88 4.69 -6.40
N ILE A 145 -7.30 3.59 -5.91
CA ILE A 145 -6.81 2.47 -6.70
C ILE A 145 -7.76 1.29 -6.52
N ALA A 146 -8.24 0.73 -7.62
CA ALA A 146 -9.13 -0.43 -7.62
C ALA A 146 -8.35 -1.75 -7.59
N ASP A 147 -8.81 -2.70 -6.77
CA ASP A 147 -8.45 -4.11 -6.89
C ASP A 147 -9.41 -4.78 -7.88
N ILE A 148 -8.90 -5.28 -9.01
CA ILE A 148 -9.72 -5.90 -10.06
C ILE A 148 -9.25 -7.32 -10.31
N VAL A 149 -10.10 -8.29 -9.96
CA VAL A 149 -9.82 -9.72 -10.09
C VAL A 149 -10.26 -10.20 -11.47
N ILE A 150 -9.35 -10.18 -12.43
CA ILE A 150 -9.62 -10.57 -13.84
C ILE A 150 -9.19 -11.99 -14.20
N ASN A 151 -8.38 -12.63 -13.34
CA ASN A 151 -7.80 -13.93 -13.63
C ASN A 151 -8.84 -15.08 -13.57
N HIS A 152 -9.89 -14.91 -12.76
CA HIS A 152 -10.93 -15.93 -12.56
C HIS A 152 -12.27 -15.28 -12.21
N ARG A 153 -13.36 -16.05 -12.39
CA ARG A 153 -14.72 -15.67 -12.01
C ARG A 153 -15.54 -16.89 -11.59
N CYS A 154 -16.58 -16.66 -10.80
CA CYS A 154 -17.56 -17.65 -10.39
C CYS A 154 -18.81 -17.59 -11.28
N ALA A 155 -19.47 -18.73 -11.44
CA ALA A 155 -20.77 -18.80 -12.06
C ALA A 155 -21.83 -18.05 -11.23
N SER A 156 -22.81 -17.47 -11.92
CA SER A 156 -23.92 -16.72 -11.32
C SER A 156 -25.30 -17.36 -11.59
N PHE A 157 -25.35 -18.44 -12.36
CA PHE A 157 -26.58 -19.13 -12.77
C PHE A 157 -26.40 -20.64 -12.63
N GLN A 158 -27.40 -21.34 -12.10
CA GLN A 158 -27.43 -22.80 -12.07
C GLN A 158 -28.44 -23.33 -13.09
N GLY A 159 -27.99 -24.22 -13.97
CA GLY A 159 -28.83 -24.85 -14.98
C GLY A 159 -29.84 -25.85 -14.39
N PRO A 160 -30.85 -26.25 -15.18
CA PRO A 160 -31.85 -27.25 -14.75
C PRO A 160 -31.26 -28.62 -14.39
N ASP A 161 -30.05 -28.93 -14.88
CA ASP A 161 -29.30 -30.15 -14.55
C ASP A 161 -28.46 -30.03 -13.27
N GLY A 162 -28.61 -28.93 -12.53
CA GLY A 162 -27.93 -28.69 -11.26
C GLY A 162 -26.47 -28.24 -11.40
N LYS A 163 -25.98 -27.99 -12.61
CA LYS A 163 -24.63 -27.47 -12.82
C LYS A 163 -24.62 -25.94 -12.76
N TRP A 164 -23.59 -25.39 -12.12
CA TRP A 164 -23.31 -23.96 -12.06
C TRP A 164 -22.44 -23.55 -13.24
#